data_AF-A0A8J3A1C4-F1
#
_entry.id   AF-A0A8J3A1C4-F1
#
_cell.length_a   1.000
_cell.length_b   1.000
_cell.length_c   1.000
_cell.angle_alpha   90.00
_cell.angle_beta   90.00
_cell.angle_gamma   90.00
#
_symmetry.space_group_name_H-M   'P 1'
#
loop_
_entity.id
_entity.type
_entity.pdbx_description
1 polymer ?
#
loop_
_entity_poly.entity_id
_entity_poly.type
_entity_poly.pdbx_seq_one_letter_code
_entity_poly.pdbx_strand_id
1 'polypeptide(L)'
;MLSKFFKAVRGFFRPPPSEASQMDPHTGLAGLYLETCYRDGGLTNRERARIDEVLVSQLGLSTDEAMTCRVKAEEIHWTNLTPIGFAMAASKGLDESAREEVIKTMIEFIETDNRVDAMENRLILQTANCFGITSGRVKQMRGEMNSGA
;
A
#
# COMPACT_ATOMS: atom_id res chain seq x y z
N MET A 1 -15.32 -21.62 33.46
CA MET A 1 -13.85 -21.50 33.32
C MET A 1 -13.55 -20.91 31.95
N LEU A 2 -13.42 -19.59 31.89
CA LEU A 2 -12.92 -18.84 30.74
C LEU A 2 -11.39 -18.97 30.71
N SER A 3 -10.83 -19.48 29.63
CA SER A 3 -9.60 -19.01 28.98
C SER A 3 -8.97 -20.12 28.14
N LYS A 4 -8.33 -19.71 27.04
CA LYS A 4 -7.42 -20.47 26.17
C LYS A 4 -8.04 -21.22 25.00
N PHE A 5 -8.63 -20.50 24.04
CA PHE A 5 -8.62 -20.94 22.63
C PHE A 5 -8.52 -19.79 21.61
N PHE A 6 -8.05 -18.61 22.03
CA PHE A 6 -7.82 -17.46 21.14
C PHE A 6 -6.32 -17.26 20.83
N LYS A 7 -5.68 -18.28 20.25
CA LYS A 7 -4.31 -18.13 19.72
C LYS A 7 -4.11 -18.90 18.42
N ALA A 8 -4.98 -18.67 17.45
CA ALA A 8 -4.80 -19.14 16.07
C ALA A 8 -5.65 -18.34 15.08
N VAL A 9 -5.48 -17.01 15.03
CA VAL A 9 -5.93 -16.20 13.89
C VAL A 9 -4.80 -15.25 13.51
N ARG A 10 -3.69 -15.83 13.04
CA ARG A 10 -2.54 -15.07 12.51
C ARG A 10 -2.09 -15.62 11.15
N GLY A 11 -3.05 -16.11 10.39
CA GLY A 11 -2.85 -16.67 9.06
C GLY A 11 -4.11 -16.48 8.26
N PHE A 12 -4.30 -15.29 7.69
CA PHE A 12 -5.22 -15.10 6.59
C PHE A 12 -4.55 -14.10 5.63
N PHE A 13 -4.20 -14.61 4.46
CA PHE A 13 -3.57 -13.94 3.31
C PHE A 13 -2.12 -13.46 3.46
N ARG A 14 -1.19 -14.40 3.56
CA ARG A 14 0.17 -14.19 3.05
C ARG A 14 0.20 -14.83 1.66
N PRO A 15 0.37 -14.08 0.55
CA PRO A 15 0.57 -14.69 -0.75
C PRO A 15 1.78 -15.64 -0.66
N PRO A 16 1.78 -16.74 -1.43
CA PRO A 16 2.91 -17.66 -1.42
C PRO A 16 4.18 -16.85 -1.68
N PRO A 17 5.25 -17.04 -0.88
CA PRO A 17 6.46 -16.26 -0.98
C PRO A 17 6.98 -16.16 -2.42
N SER A 18 6.75 -17.16 -3.27
CA SER A 18 7.15 -17.17 -4.69
C SER A 18 6.60 -16.02 -5.52
N GLU A 19 5.30 -15.71 -5.43
CA GLU A 19 4.67 -14.70 -6.30
C GLU A 19 5.10 -13.28 -5.90
N ALA A 20 5.01 -12.97 -4.60
CA ALA A 20 5.50 -11.70 -4.09
C ALA A 20 7.03 -11.58 -4.25
N SER A 21 7.80 -12.68 -4.19
CA SER A 21 9.27 -12.64 -4.35
C SER A 21 9.72 -12.41 -5.78
N GLN A 22 8.96 -12.84 -6.78
CA GLN A 22 9.28 -12.64 -8.20
C GLN A 22 8.77 -11.31 -8.75
N MET A 23 7.82 -10.67 -8.06
CA MET A 23 7.30 -9.38 -8.45
C MET A 23 8.37 -8.28 -8.37
N ASP A 24 8.45 -7.52 -9.46
CA ASP A 24 9.21 -6.28 -9.58
C ASP A 24 8.75 -5.26 -8.51
N PRO A 25 9.68 -4.64 -7.73
CA PRO A 25 9.31 -3.74 -6.65
C PRO A 25 8.48 -2.52 -7.07
N HIS A 26 8.70 -1.97 -8.28
CA HIS A 26 7.92 -0.82 -8.77
C HIS A 26 6.48 -1.23 -9.08
N THR A 27 6.29 -2.40 -9.70
CA THR A 27 4.97 -3.02 -9.88
C THR A 27 4.31 -3.32 -8.54
N GLY A 28 5.10 -3.77 -7.56
CA GLY A 28 4.66 -3.96 -6.18
C GLY A 28 4.09 -2.70 -5.54
N LEU A 29 4.80 -1.57 -5.70
CA LEU A 29 4.37 -0.28 -5.18
C LEU A 29 3.11 0.23 -5.90
N ALA A 30 3.07 0.11 -7.22
CA ALA A 30 1.90 0.49 -8.00
C ALA A 30 0.65 -0.29 -7.56
N GLY A 31 0.78 -1.60 -7.31
CA GLY A 31 -0.31 -2.44 -6.81
C GLY A 31 -0.78 -2.06 -5.41
N LEU A 32 0.14 -1.64 -4.53
CA LEU A 32 -0.24 -1.15 -3.21
C LEU A 32 -1.07 0.14 -3.29
N TYR A 33 -0.74 1.04 -4.21
CA TYR A 33 -1.53 2.25 -4.44
C TYR A 33 -2.86 1.98 -5.10
N LEU A 34 -2.92 1.02 -6.03
CA LEU A 34 -4.18 0.53 -6.58
C LEU A 34 -5.10 0.04 -5.46
N GLU A 35 -4.62 -0.83 -4.57
CA GLU A 35 -5.38 -1.34 -3.42
C GLU A 35 -5.83 -0.23 -2.46
N THR A 36 -5.05 0.84 -2.37
CA THR A 36 -5.38 2.00 -1.52
C THR A 36 -6.51 2.84 -2.14
N CYS A 37 -6.52 2.99 -3.46
CA CYS A 37 -7.52 3.78 -4.19
C CYS A 37 -8.75 2.96 -4.64
N TYR A 38 -8.67 1.64 -4.66
CA TYR A 38 -9.74 0.78 -5.14
C TYR A 38 -10.90 0.74 -4.14
N ARG A 39 -11.90 1.58 -4.37
CA ARG A 39 -13.10 1.74 -3.53
C ARG A 39 -14.35 1.46 -4.34
N ASP A 40 -15.42 1.01 -3.69
CA ASP A 40 -16.74 0.82 -4.28
C ASP A 40 -16.78 0.01 -5.60
N GLY A 41 -15.83 -0.93 -5.76
CA GLY A 41 -15.77 -1.84 -6.91
C GLY A 41 -15.10 -1.26 -8.15
N GLY A 42 -14.34 -0.17 -8.04
CA GLY A 42 -13.65 0.40 -9.19
C GLY A 42 -12.50 1.34 -8.87
N LEU A 43 -11.82 1.71 -9.95
CA LEU A 43 -10.80 2.75 -9.98
C LEU A 43 -11.18 3.74 -11.08
N THR A 44 -11.18 5.02 -10.77
CA THR A 44 -11.48 6.11 -11.70
C THR A 44 -10.25 6.49 -12.51
N ASN A 45 -10.46 7.18 -13.64
CA ASN A 45 -9.34 7.72 -14.43
C ASN A 45 -8.53 8.76 -13.67
N ARG A 46 -9.17 9.49 -12.74
CA ARG A 46 -8.49 10.46 -11.87
C ARG A 46 -7.54 9.77 -10.90
N GLU A 47 -7.96 8.66 -10.28
CA GLU A 47 -7.11 7.89 -9.38
C GLU A 47 -5.96 7.23 -10.14
N ARG A 48 -6.20 6.68 -11.34
CA ARG A 48 -5.12 6.16 -12.20
C ARG A 48 -4.06 7.21 -12.48
N ALA A 49 -4.47 8.40 -12.93
CA ALA A 49 -3.55 9.49 -13.21
C ALA A 49 -2.78 9.91 -11.95
N ARG A 50 -3.46 9.97 -10.80
CA ARG A 50 -2.84 10.32 -9.53
C ARG A 50 -1.80 9.29 -9.07
N ILE A 51 -2.07 8.00 -9.26
CA ILE A 51 -1.11 6.92 -8.99
C ILE A 51 0.12 7.08 -9.90
N ASP A 52 -0.10 7.32 -11.20
CA ASP A 52 0.98 7.49 -12.16
C ASP A 52 1.88 8.71 -11.80
N GLU A 53 1.29 9.84 -11.40
CA GLU A 53 2.02 11.03 -10.91
C GLU A 53 2.89 10.75 -9.68
N VAL A 54 2.34 10.03 -8.70
CA VAL A 54 3.07 9.68 -7.47
C VAL A 54 4.22 8.74 -7.78
N LEU A 55 4.02 7.74 -8.64
CA LEU A 55 5.07 6.80 -9.04
C LEU A 55 6.21 7.52 -9.78
N VAL A 56 5.90 8.47 -10.66
CA VAL A 56 6.91 9.33 -11.29
C VAL A 56 7.73 10.07 -10.23
N SER A 57 7.06 10.69 -9.26
CA SER A 57 7.72 11.47 -8.21
C SER A 57 8.62 10.62 -7.30
N GLN A 58 8.15 9.44 -6.88
CA GLN A 58 8.82 8.63 -5.86
C GLN A 58 9.87 7.69 -6.40
N LEU A 59 9.69 7.22 -7.64
CA LEU A 59 10.60 6.26 -8.26
C LEU A 59 11.50 6.92 -9.31
N GLY A 60 11.31 8.21 -9.60
CA GLY A 60 12.07 8.92 -10.63
C GLY A 60 11.82 8.38 -12.05
N LEU A 61 10.66 7.76 -12.28
CA LEU A 61 10.29 7.15 -13.55
C LEU A 61 9.78 8.19 -14.55
N SER A 62 9.84 7.86 -15.84
CA SER A 62 9.02 8.55 -16.84
C SER A 62 7.53 8.22 -16.67
N THR A 63 6.66 9.06 -17.22
CA THR A 63 5.21 8.82 -17.21
C THR A 63 4.83 7.47 -17.83
N ASP A 64 5.48 7.09 -18.94
CA ASP A 64 5.21 5.82 -19.62
C ASP A 64 5.63 4.61 -18.76
N GLU A 65 6.76 4.70 -18.05
CA GLU A 65 7.22 3.65 -17.13
C GLU A 65 6.29 3.51 -15.91
N ALA A 66 5.83 4.63 -15.35
CA ALA A 66 4.85 4.63 -14.26
C ALA A 66 3.53 3.98 -14.69
N MET A 67 2.99 4.40 -15.85
CA MET A 67 1.80 3.78 -16.45
C MET A 67 1.99 2.28 -16.69
N THR A 68 3.16 1.87 -17.17
CA THR A 68 3.49 0.45 -17.39
C THR A 68 3.45 -0.34 -16.08
N CYS A 69 3.99 0.21 -14.99
CA CYS A 69 3.95 -0.43 -13.67
C CYS A 69 2.51 -0.55 -13.16
N ARG A 70 1.70 0.51 -13.29
CA ARG A 70 0.29 0.49 -12.91
C ARG A 70 -0.51 -0.54 -13.71
N VAL A 71 -0.36 -0.59 -15.04
CA VAL A 71 -1.10 -1.55 -15.88
C VAL A 71 -0.75 -2.99 -15.51
N LYS A 72 0.54 -3.31 -15.32
CA LYS A 72 0.97 -4.64 -14.84
C LYS A 72 0.36 -4.97 -13.47
N ALA A 73 0.33 -3.99 -12.57
CA ALA A 73 -0.25 -4.18 -11.25
C ALA A 73 -1.78 -4.38 -11.32
N GLU A 74 -2.50 -3.67 -12.20
CA GLU A 74 -3.93 -3.91 -12.45
C GLU A 74 -4.18 -5.34 -12.96
N GLU A 75 -3.40 -5.82 -13.93
CA GLU A 75 -3.49 -7.20 -14.44
C GLU A 75 -3.30 -8.24 -13.32
N ILE A 76 -2.37 -7.99 -12.39
CA ILE A 76 -2.08 -8.88 -11.26
C ILE A 76 -3.14 -8.80 -10.16
N HIS A 77 -3.63 -7.59 -9.87
CA HIS A 77 -4.69 -7.34 -8.89
C HIS A 77 -5.96 -8.14 -9.24
N TRP A 78 -6.29 -8.22 -10.52
CA TRP A 78 -7.45 -8.99 -10.99
C TRP A 78 -7.25 -10.50 -11.00
N THR A 79 -6.03 -10.99 -10.81
CA THR A 79 -5.71 -12.39 -11.05
C THR A 79 -5.30 -13.19 -9.82
N ASN A 80 -4.59 -12.65 -8.81
CA ASN A 80 -4.22 -13.48 -7.64
C ASN A 80 -3.61 -12.80 -6.39
N LEU A 81 -3.14 -11.55 -6.43
CA LEU A 81 -2.34 -11.01 -5.31
C LEU A 81 -3.17 -10.22 -4.29
N THR A 82 -2.80 -10.33 -3.01
CA THR A 82 -3.44 -9.57 -1.91
C THR A 82 -2.66 -8.29 -1.61
N PRO A 83 -3.24 -7.30 -0.90
CA PRO A 83 -2.54 -6.06 -0.52
C PRO A 83 -1.21 -6.31 0.21
N ILE A 84 -1.15 -7.36 1.03
CA ILE A 84 0.06 -7.76 1.76
C ILE A 84 1.16 -8.25 0.79
N GLY A 85 0.78 -8.86 -0.33
CA GLY A 85 1.71 -9.27 -1.38
C GLY A 85 2.39 -8.09 -2.05
N PHE A 86 1.61 -7.08 -2.40
CA PHE A 86 2.12 -5.84 -3.00
C PHE A 86 3.07 -5.13 -2.04
N ALA A 87 2.70 -5.00 -0.75
CA ALA A 87 3.57 -4.44 0.27
C ALA A 87 4.90 -5.22 0.43
N MET A 88 4.86 -6.56 0.42
CA MET A 88 6.08 -7.38 0.49
C MET A 88 6.95 -7.27 -0.77
N ALA A 89 6.35 -7.11 -1.96
CA ALA A 89 7.08 -6.93 -3.20
C ALA A 89 7.77 -5.56 -3.24
N ALA A 90 7.02 -4.50 -2.89
CA ALA A 90 7.51 -3.13 -2.84
C ALA A 90 8.69 -2.96 -1.86
N SER A 91 8.61 -3.56 -0.67
CA SER A 91 9.61 -3.36 0.39
C SER A 91 11.04 -3.76 0.02
N LYS A 92 11.23 -4.61 -1.00
CA LYS A 92 12.54 -5.00 -1.51
C LYS A 92 13.31 -3.88 -2.19
N GLY A 93 12.59 -2.91 -2.77
CA GLY A 93 13.17 -1.77 -3.48
C GLY A 93 13.23 -0.49 -2.65
N LEU A 94 12.69 -0.49 -1.43
CA LEU A 94 12.53 0.72 -0.62
C LEU A 94 13.51 0.75 0.54
N ASP A 95 14.25 1.86 0.63
CA ASP A 95 15.01 2.22 1.84
C ASP A 95 14.07 2.70 2.96
N GLU A 96 14.64 3.04 4.12
CA GLU A 96 13.86 3.46 5.30
C GLU A 96 13.06 4.74 5.05
N SER A 97 13.64 5.73 4.37
CA SER A 97 12.98 7.00 4.07
C SER A 97 11.82 6.80 3.10
N ALA A 98 12.07 6.03 2.04
CA ALA A 98 11.07 5.72 1.03
C ALA A 98 9.89 4.95 1.63
N ARG A 99 10.11 4.05 2.60
CA ARG A 99 9.03 3.34 3.30
C ARG A 99 8.10 4.28 4.06
N GLU A 100 8.65 5.29 4.75
CA GLU A 100 7.82 6.28 5.43
C GLU A 100 7.04 7.13 4.43
N GLU A 101 7.67 7.51 3.32
CA GLU A 101 7.02 8.26 2.25
C GLU A 101 5.84 7.50 1.65
N VAL A 102 6.00 6.20 1.39
CA VAL A 102 4.91 5.36 0.89
C VAL A 102 3.73 5.34 1.87
N ILE A 103 3.97 5.26 3.18
CA ILE A 103 2.90 5.30 4.18
C ILE A 103 2.20 6.66 4.19
N LYS A 104 2.94 7.77 4.06
CA LYS A 104 2.35 9.11 3.95
C LYS A 104 1.46 9.24 2.71
N THR A 105 1.92 8.77 1.56
CA THR A 105 1.12 8.73 0.34
C THR A 105 -0.16 7.89 0.48
N MET A 106 -0.07 6.73 1.15
CA MET A 106 -1.27 5.92 1.43
C MET A 106 -2.27 6.67 2.31
N ILE A 107 -1.79 7.39 3.32
CA ILE A 107 -2.62 8.27 4.16
C ILE A 107 -3.29 9.33 3.28
N GLU A 108 -2.56 10.00 2.40
CA GLU A 108 -3.11 11.02 1.48
C GLU A 108 -4.21 10.49 0.57
N PHE A 109 -4.08 9.26 0.06
CA PHE A 109 -5.12 8.65 -0.80
C PHE A 109 -6.40 8.31 -0.03
N ILE A 110 -6.26 7.83 1.21
CA ILE A 110 -7.39 7.41 2.03
C ILE A 110 -8.09 8.61 2.67
N GLU A 111 -7.35 9.59 3.17
CA GLU A 111 -7.85 10.70 4.00
C GLU A 111 -8.39 11.89 3.18
N THR A 112 -8.85 11.65 1.94
CA THR A 112 -9.31 12.72 1.04
C THR A 112 -10.68 13.30 1.39
N ASP A 113 -11.51 12.60 2.18
CA ASP A 113 -12.90 12.98 2.50
C ASP A 113 -13.18 13.15 4.01
N ASN A 114 -12.13 13.28 4.84
CA ASN A 114 -12.20 13.32 6.30
C ASN A 114 -12.88 12.08 6.95
N ARG A 115 -13.00 10.96 6.24
CA ARG A 115 -13.58 9.72 6.76
C ARG A 115 -12.68 8.54 6.44
N VAL A 116 -11.93 8.09 7.45
CA VAL A 116 -11.18 6.83 7.38
C VAL A 116 -12.01 5.72 7.99
N ASP A 117 -12.31 4.69 7.21
CA ASP A 117 -12.94 3.50 7.76
C ASP A 117 -11.92 2.55 8.42
N ALA A 118 -12.44 1.57 9.17
CA ALA A 118 -11.59 0.63 9.91
C ALA A 118 -10.75 -0.29 9.01
N MET A 119 -11.21 -0.60 7.79
CA MET A 119 -10.52 -1.43 6.82
C MET A 119 -9.35 -0.68 6.18
N GLU A 120 -9.56 0.58 5.80
CA GLU A 120 -8.53 1.46 5.25
C GLU A 120 -7.40 1.72 6.25
N ASN A 121 -7.76 2.04 7.50
CA ASN A 121 -6.76 2.18 8.56
C ASN A 121 -6.03 0.87 8.84
N ARG A 122 -6.71 -0.28 8.71
CA ARG A 122 -6.07 -1.58 8.85
C ARG A 122 -5.07 -1.84 7.72
N LEU A 123 -5.38 -1.46 6.48
CA LEU A 123 -4.48 -1.59 5.35
C LEU A 123 -3.18 -0.79 5.61
N ILE A 124 -3.29 0.49 6.00
CA ILE A 124 -2.13 1.32 6.36
C ILE A 124 -1.27 0.64 7.43
N LEU A 125 -1.88 0.17 8.52
CA LEU A 125 -1.14 -0.44 9.62
C LEU A 125 -0.50 -1.80 9.26
N GLN A 126 -1.14 -2.58 8.38
CA GLN A 126 -0.58 -3.83 7.88
C GLN A 126 0.65 -3.57 6.99
N THR A 127 0.54 -2.60 6.07
CA THR A 127 1.67 -2.19 5.23
C THR A 127 2.81 -1.62 6.06
N ALA A 128 2.51 -0.74 7.03
CA ALA A 128 3.51 -0.19 7.95
C ALA A 128 4.27 -1.31 8.68
N ASN A 129 3.55 -2.33 9.17
CA ASN A 129 4.18 -3.49 9.79
C ASN A 129 5.06 -4.29 8.82
N CYS A 130 4.65 -4.44 7.55
CA CYS A 130 5.50 -5.04 6.51
C CYS A 130 6.78 -4.25 6.24
N PHE A 131 6.75 -2.93 6.43
CA PHE A 131 7.90 -2.05 6.29
C PHE A 131 8.74 -1.91 7.57
N GLY A 132 8.30 -2.50 8.68
CA GLY A 132 8.94 -2.36 9.99
C GLY A 132 8.61 -1.06 10.73
N ILE A 133 7.59 -0.32 10.28
CA ILE A 133 7.14 0.95 10.87
C ILE A 133 6.10 0.66 11.95
N THR A 134 6.29 1.26 13.13
CA THR A 134 5.37 1.10 14.26
C THR A 134 4.10 1.94 14.09
N SER A 135 2.98 1.49 14.68
CA SER A 135 1.74 2.27 14.69
C SER A 135 1.88 3.64 15.38
N GLY A 136 2.80 3.76 16.34
CA GLY A 136 3.15 5.04 16.98
C GLY A 136 3.79 6.01 15.98
N ARG A 137 4.71 5.54 15.14
CA ARG A 137 5.30 6.34 14.06
C ARG A 137 4.26 6.73 13.01
N VAL A 138 3.36 5.82 12.63
CA VAL A 138 2.23 6.14 11.73
C VAL A 138 1.36 7.27 12.30
N LYS A 139 1.04 7.21 13.59
CA LYS A 139 0.29 8.29 14.27
C LYS A 139 1.05 9.62 14.25
N GLN A 140 2.36 9.59 14.45
CA GLN A 140 3.20 10.78 14.38
C GLN A 140 3.20 11.38 12.96
N MET A 141 3.36 10.56 11.92
CA MET A 141 3.32 11.00 10.52
C MET A 141 2.00 11.70 10.17
N ARG A 142 0.85 11.14 10.59
CA ARG A 142 -0.44 11.81 10.44
C ARG A 142 -0.49 13.17 11.14
N GLY A 143 0.08 13.27 12.35
CA GLY A 143 0.19 14.53 13.08
C GLY A 143 1.04 15.57 12.34
N GLU A 144 2.18 15.14 11.78
CA GLU A 144 3.07 15.98 10.97
C GLU A 144 2.35 16.50 9.73
N MET A 145 1.63 15.64 9.00
CA MET A 145 0.87 15.99 7.80
C MET A 145 -0.25 17.00 8.08
N ASN A 146 -0.98 16.83 9.19
CA ASN A 146 -2.05 17.75 9.58
C ASN A 146 -1.55 19.08 10.16
N SER A 147 -0.28 19.16 10.58
CA SER A 147 0.32 20.39 11.12
C SER A 147 1.04 21.22 10.06
N GLY A 148 1.30 20.62 8.87
CA GLY A 148 1.97 21.26 7.75
C GLY A 148 1.05 21.66 6.58
N ALA A 149 -0.24 21.34 6.67
CA ALA A 149 -1.30 21.76 5.73
C ALA A 149 -2.02 23.02 6.24
#